data_AF-A0A4Y2UZP2-F1
#
_entry.id   AF-A0A4Y2UZP2-F1
#
_cell.length_a   1.000
_cell.length_b   1.000
_cell.length_c   1.000
_cell.angle_alpha   90.00
_cell.angle_beta   90.00
_cell.angle_gamma   90.00
#
_symmetry.space_group_name_H-M   'P 1'
#
loop_
_entity.id
_entity.type
_entity.pdbx_description
1 polymer ?
#
loop_
_entity_poly.entity_id
_entity_poly.type
_entity_poly.pdbx_seq_one_letter_code
_entity_poly.pdbx_strand_id
1 'polypeptide(L)'
;MIQQTSWNLHLYPRGNEDPDFIALFLKRCDNCNGPEKIALNYELSILDANGRDLESNKIDFEFQKSASYGLSDFFERPENYQVGRDFTLDILTVRCTMWIGDGEVDKEALSYAKTRIGLKKISFIKTIENFATLKPNQKITFDVTSVAKHALKLSYTSEVNLAQKMK
;
A
#
# COMPACT_ATOMS: atom_id res chain seq x y z
N MET A 1 7.64 26.02 -3.56
CA MET A 1 6.21 25.91 -3.19
C MET A 1 5.41 26.57 -4.30
N ILE A 2 4.58 25.82 -5.02
CA ILE A 2 3.85 26.31 -6.20
C ILE A 2 2.79 27.33 -5.75
N GLN A 3 2.89 28.58 -6.21
CA GLN A 3 1.89 29.64 -5.96
C GLN A 3 1.36 29.71 -4.51
N GLN A 4 2.23 29.54 -3.50
CA GLN A 4 1.86 29.57 -2.07
C GLN A 4 0.77 28.53 -1.67
N THR A 5 0.70 27.42 -2.41
CA THR A 5 -0.18 26.29 -2.14
C THR A 5 0.54 25.18 -1.37
N SER A 6 -0.23 24.43 -0.57
CA SER A 6 0.25 23.27 0.19
C SER A 6 -0.51 22.02 -0.26
N TRP A 7 0.18 20.89 -0.29
CA TRP A 7 -0.32 19.64 -0.87
C TRP A 7 0.04 18.45 0.00
N ASN A 8 -0.84 17.44 0.00
CA ASN A 8 -0.61 16.13 0.59
C ASN A 8 -0.74 15.06 -0.49
N LEU A 9 0.19 14.11 -0.49
CA LEU A 9 0.03 12.87 -1.23
C LEU A 9 -0.67 11.87 -0.32
N HIS A 10 -1.85 11.41 -0.73
CA HIS A 10 -2.58 10.36 -0.06
C HIS A 10 -2.26 9.02 -0.72
N LEU A 11 -1.76 8.09 0.08
CA LEU A 11 -1.38 6.75 -0.32
C LEU A 11 -2.26 5.74 0.41
N TYR A 12 -2.90 4.86 -0.35
CA TYR A 12 -3.69 3.75 0.15
C TYR A 12 -3.08 2.42 -0.35
N PRO A 13 -2.15 1.80 0.39
CA PRO A 13 -1.47 0.57 -0.05
C PRO A 13 -2.38 -0.66 -0.16
N ARG A 14 -3.61 -0.57 0.33
CA ARG A 14 -4.63 -1.62 0.28
C ARG A 14 -5.91 -1.13 -0.37
N GLY A 15 -5.77 -0.23 -1.33
CA GLY A 15 -6.87 0.33 -2.08
C GLY A 15 -7.67 1.38 -1.32
N ASN A 16 -8.43 2.15 -2.09
CA ASN A 16 -9.52 2.98 -1.59
C ASN A 16 -10.88 2.27 -1.78
N GLU A 17 -11.06 1.63 -2.95
CA GLU A 17 -12.30 0.93 -3.33
C GLU A 17 -12.03 -0.55 -3.58
N ASP A 18 -11.03 -0.84 -4.41
CA ASP A 18 -10.58 -2.21 -4.67
C ASP A 18 -9.34 -2.52 -3.83
N PRO A 19 -9.40 -3.51 -2.91
CA PRO A 19 -8.27 -3.85 -2.08
C PRO A 19 -7.05 -4.33 -2.86
N ASP A 20 -7.21 -4.83 -4.08
CA ASP A 20 -6.14 -5.43 -4.90
C ASP A 20 -5.26 -4.40 -5.59
N PHE A 21 -5.63 -3.12 -5.54
CA PHE A 21 -4.83 -2.03 -6.08
C PHE A 21 -4.23 -1.15 -4.97
N ILE A 22 -3.13 -0.49 -5.28
CA ILE A 22 -2.64 0.67 -4.56
C ILE A 22 -3.35 1.89 -5.15
N ALA A 23 -3.94 2.72 -4.31
CA ALA A 23 -4.54 3.98 -4.74
C ALA A 23 -3.67 5.18 -4.35
N LEU A 24 -3.60 6.18 -5.25
CA LEU A 24 -2.85 7.40 -5.06
C LEU A 24 -3.71 8.62 -5.39
N PHE A 25 -3.71 9.61 -4.49
CA PHE A 25 -4.40 10.88 -4.71
C PHE A 25 -3.53 12.06 -4.30
N LEU A 26 -3.59 13.12 -5.09
CA LEU A 26 -3.05 14.42 -4.72
C LEU A 26 -4.17 15.24 -4.09
N LYS A 27 -3.96 15.72 -2.85
CA LYS A 27 -4.90 16.57 -2.14
C LYS A 27 -4.31 17.95 -1.91
N ARG A 28 -5.09 18.97 -2.25
CA ARG A 28 -4.79 20.36 -1.91
C ARG A 28 -5.20 20.66 -0.46
N CYS A 29 -4.32 21.28 0.32
CA CYS A 29 -4.66 21.74 1.67
C CYS A 29 -5.63 22.93 1.64
N ASP A 30 -6.45 23.05 2.67
CA ASP A 30 -7.38 24.16 2.89
C ASP A 30 -6.67 25.44 3.38
N ASN A 31 -5.69 25.26 4.26
CA ASN A 31 -5.01 26.30 5.00
C ASN A 31 -3.85 26.99 4.24
N CYS A 32 -3.94 27.06 2.91
CA CYS A 32 -2.92 27.70 2.08
C CYS A 32 -3.34 29.12 1.63
N ASN A 33 -2.34 29.98 1.42
CA ASN A 33 -2.53 31.37 0.97
C ASN A 33 -2.66 31.49 -0.56
N GLY A 34 -2.58 30.38 -1.29
CA GLY A 34 -2.74 30.36 -2.75
C GLY A 34 -4.18 30.67 -3.23
N PRO A 35 -4.37 30.75 -4.55
CA PRO A 35 -5.64 31.17 -5.19
C PRO A 35 -6.80 30.21 -4.90
N GLU A 36 -8.05 30.63 -5.07
CA GLU A 36 -9.19 29.75 -4.77
C GLU A 36 -9.19 28.47 -5.62
N LYS A 37 -8.83 28.61 -6.90
CA LYS A 37 -8.67 27.52 -7.87
C LYS A 37 -7.27 27.55 -8.47
N ILE A 38 -6.74 26.39 -8.83
CA ILE A 38 -5.46 26.25 -9.52
C ILE A 38 -5.53 25.09 -10.50
N ALA A 39 -5.32 25.38 -11.79
CA ALA A 39 -5.10 24.35 -12.80
C ALA A 39 -3.68 23.81 -12.62
N LEU A 40 -3.57 22.51 -12.43
CA LEU A 40 -2.31 21.84 -12.12
C LEU A 40 -2.17 20.59 -12.97
N ASN A 41 -1.06 20.52 -13.69
CA ASN A 41 -0.59 19.29 -14.29
C ASN A 41 0.28 18.56 -13.26
N TYR A 42 0.07 17.26 -13.11
CA TYR A 42 0.90 16.45 -12.23
C TYR A 42 1.04 15.01 -12.72
N GLU A 43 2.13 14.38 -12.32
CA GLU A 43 2.43 12.98 -12.59
C GLU A 43 2.57 12.23 -11.27
N LEU A 44 1.80 11.16 -11.12
CA LEU A 44 1.96 10.20 -10.04
C LEU A 44 2.75 9.01 -10.58
N SER A 45 3.75 8.56 -9.84
CA SER A 45 4.58 7.42 -10.21
C SER A 45 4.92 6.53 -9.02
N ILE A 46 4.96 5.21 -9.24
CA ILE A 46 5.59 4.25 -8.33
C ILE A 46 6.96 3.90 -8.89
N LEU A 47 7.99 3.94 -8.04
CA LEU A 47 9.37 3.69 -8.45
C LEU A 47 9.88 2.34 -7.93
N ASP A 48 10.71 1.69 -8.75
CA ASP A 48 11.50 0.53 -8.35
C ASP A 48 12.63 0.92 -7.38
N ALA A 49 13.37 -0.09 -6.90
CA ALA A 49 14.51 0.11 -5.99
C ALA A 49 15.66 0.96 -6.57
N ASN A 50 15.73 1.09 -7.90
CA ASN A 50 16.72 1.89 -8.61
C ASN A 50 16.20 3.29 -8.97
N GLY A 51 14.97 3.63 -8.58
CA GLY A 51 14.32 4.91 -8.89
C GLY A 51 13.74 4.99 -10.30
N ARG A 52 13.56 3.87 -11.01
CA ARG A 52 12.90 3.80 -12.32
C ARG A 52 11.40 3.69 -12.13
N ASP A 53 10.64 4.28 -13.04
CA ASP A 53 9.18 4.20 -13.03
C ASP A 53 8.72 2.75 -13.30
N LEU A 54 7.95 2.19 -12.36
CA LEU A 54 7.19 0.94 -12.56
C LEU A 54 5.84 1.23 -13.21
N GLU A 55 5.21 2.32 -12.80
CA GLU A 55 3.93 2.81 -13.31
C GLU A 55 3.90 4.33 -13.15
N SER A 56 3.41 5.05 -14.16
CA SER A 56 3.20 6.50 -14.07
C SER A 56 1.98 6.97 -14.84
N ASN A 57 1.25 7.92 -14.26
CA ASN A 57 0.09 8.55 -14.89
C ASN A 57 0.14 10.06 -14.76
N LYS A 58 0.00 10.74 -15.91
CA LYS A 58 -0.10 12.20 -16.00
C LYS A 58 -1.56 12.62 -15.96
N ILE A 59 -1.84 13.63 -15.15
CA ILE A 59 -3.19 14.09 -14.86
C ILE A 59 -3.18 15.63 -14.94
N ASP A 60 -4.20 16.19 -15.61
CA ASP A 60 -4.53 17.60 -15.55
C ASP A 60 -5.82 17.76 -14.73
N PHE A 61 -5.79 18.62 -13.73
CA PHE A 61 -6.95 18.87 -12.88
C PHE A 61 -6.96 20.28 -12.29
N GLU A 62 -8.15 20.90 -12.25
CA GLU A 62 -8.36 22.17 -11.54
C GLU A 62 -8.73 21.90 -10.07
N PHE A 63 -7.80 22.19 -9.17
CA PHE A 63 -8.01 22.03 -7.73
C PHE A 63 -8.59 23.29 -7.09
N GLN A 64 -9.78 23.17 -6.52
CA GLN A 64 -10.21 24.06 -5.44
C GLN A 64 -9.51 23.69 -4.12
N LYS A 65 -9.57 24.57 -3.11
CA LYS A 65 -9.09 24.24 -1.76
C LYS A 65 -9.76 22.97 -1.23
N SER A 66 -9.02 22.16 -0.49
CA SER A 66 -9.45 20.85 0.04
C SER A 66 -9.71 19.75 -1.00
N ALA A 67 -9.72 20.05 -2.30
CA ALA A 67 -9.98 19.06 -3.34
C ALA A 67 -8.90 17.98 -3.37
N SER A 68 -9.31 16.77 -3.71
CA SER A 68 -8.47 15.60 -3.86
C SER A 68 -8.81 14.92 -5.18
N TYR A 69 -7.79 14.57 -5.96
CA TYR A 69 -7.97 13.88 -7.23
C TYR A 69 -6.81 12.91 -7.50
N GLY A 70 -7.09 11.80 -8.18
CA GLY A 70 -6.16 10.69 -8.33
C GLY A 70 -6.84 9.43 -8.84
N LEU A 71 -6.18 8.30 -8.65
CA LEU A 71 -6.55 7.01 -9.24
C LEU A 71 -6.72 5.96 -8.13
N SER A 72 -7.92 5.36 -8.08
CA SER A 72 -8.30 4.30 -7.13
C SER A 72 -7.63 2.95 -7.43
N ASP A 73 -7.30 2.74 -8.71
CA ASP A 73 -6.75 1.54 -9.32
C ASP A 73 -5.35 1.80 -9.91
N PHE A 74 -4.56 2.69 -9.26
CA PHE A 74 -3.29 3.18 -9.81
C PHE A 74 -2.28 2.07 -10.10
N PHE A 75 -2.14 1.08 -9.23
CA PHE A 75 -1.17 -0.01 -9.43
C PHE A 75 -1.69 -1.31 -8.82
N GLU A 76 -1.82 -2.34 -9.66
CA GLU A 76 -2.24 -3.66 -9.24
C GLU A 76 -1.19 -4.26 -8.30
N ARG A 77 -1.62 -4.73 -7.14
CA ARG A 77 -0.72 -5.39 -6.20
C ARG A 77 -0.40 -6.79 -6.72
N PRO A 78 0.87 -7.18 -6.72
CA PRO A 78 1.22 -8.56 -7.06
C PRO A 78 0.53 -9.52 -6.10
N GLU A 79 -0.27 -10.46 -6.64
CA GLU A 79 -1.03 -11.45 -5.86
C GLU A 79 -0.15 -12.39 -5.01
N ASN A 80 1.17 -12.42 -5.25
CA ASN A 80 2.05 -13.46 -4.73
C ASN A 80 3.28 -12.89 -4.02
N TYR A 81 3.40 -13.17 -2.72
CA TYR A 81 4.62 -12.99 -1.89
C TYR A 81 5.87 -13.74 -2.42
N GLN A 82 5.80 -14.44 -3.56
CA GLN A 82 6.85 -15.30 -4.09
C GLN A 82 7.38 -14.92 -5.48
N VAL A 83 6.92 -13.84 -6.10
CA VAL A 83 7.42 -13.44 -7.44
C VAL A 83 7.98 -12.03 -7.41
N GLY A 84 9.27 -11.91 -7.71
CA GLY A 84 9.83 -10.75 -8.42
C GLY A 84 10.16 -9.51 -7.59
N ARG A 85 11.39 -9.48 -7.07
CA ARG A 85 12.42 -8.41 -6.97
C ARG A 85 12.14 -6.91 -7.26
N ASP A 86 10.93 -6.44 -7.51
CA ASP A 86 10.71 -5.06 -7.98
C ASP A 86 10.52 -4.07 -6.82
N PHE A 87 10.08 -4.55 -5.66
CA PHE A 87 10.19 -3.84 -4.39
C PHE A 87 11.34 -4.44 -3.58
N THR A 88 12.26 -3.61 -3.10
CA THR A 88 12.95 -3.96 -1.85
C THR A 88 11.84 -4.15 -0.83
N LEU A 89 11.63 -5.38 -0.35
CA LEU A 89 10.39 -5.92 0.27
C LEU A 89 9.66 -5.02 1.30
N ASP A 90 10.30 -3.97 1.80
CA ASP A 90 9.83 -3.11 2.87
C ASP A 90 9.67 -1.62 2.48
N ILE A 91 9.99 -1.22 1.24
CA ILE A 91 9.93 0.19 0.81
C ILE A 91 9.13 0.32 -0.48
N LEU A 92 8.01 1.05 -0.39
CA LEU A 92 7.25 1.56 -1.52
C LEU A 92 7.67 3.01 -1.76
N THR A 93 8.21 3.30 -2.94
CA THR A 93 8.59 4.66 -3.33
C THR A 93 7.51 5.22 -4.26
N VAL A 94 6.95 6.37 -3.89
CA VAL A 94 5.99 7.11 -4.73
C VAL A 94 6.56 8.48 -5.01
N ARG A 95 6.48 8.92 -6.26
CA ARG A 95 6.88 10.25 -6.71
C ARG A 95 5.67 10.99 -7.26
N CYS A 96 5.56 12.24 -6.85
CA CYS A 96 4.60 13.20 -7.39
C CYS A 96 5.38 14.37 -7.99
N THR A 97 5.25 14.57 -9.28
CA THR A 97 5.83 15.71 -10.00
C THR A 97 4.69 16.65 -10.36
N MET A 98 4.82 17.94 -10.07
CA MET A 98 3.75 18.93 -10.27
C MET A 98 4.28 20.12 -11.05
N TRP A 99 3.51 20.63 -12.02
CA TRP A 99 3.86 21.80 -12.82
C TRP A 99 2.62 22.57 -13.28
N ILE A 100 2.82 23.80 -13.75
CA ILE A 100 1.75 24.69 -14.23
C ILE A 100 2.03 25.06 -15.68
N GLY A 101 0.98 25.02 -16.50
CA GLY A 101 1.08 25.29 -17.94
C GLY A 101 1.80 24.19 -18.71
N ASP A 102 2.17 24.51 -19.95
CA ASP A 102 2.74 23.56 -20.92
C ASP A 102 4.30 23.55 -20.93
N GLY A 103 4.93 24.16 -19.93
CA GLY A 103 6.38 24.44 -19.93
C GLY A 103 7.25 23.44 -19.18
N GLU A 104 8.55 23.40 -19.54
CA GLU A 104 9.60 22.76 -18.75
C GLU A 104 9.70 23.38 -17.35
N VAL A 105 9.95 22.55 -16.35
CA VAL A 105 10.07 22.97 -14.94
C VAL A 105 11.37 23.75 -14.77
N ASP A 106 11.30 25.08 -14.81
CA ASP A 106 12.48 25.97 -14.70
C ASP A 106 13.32 25.73 -13.43
N LYS A 107 12.70 25.24 -12.35
CA LYS A 107 13.37 24.88 -11.08
C LYS A 107 12.67 23.70 -10.39
N GLU A 108 13.33 22.54 -10.40
CA GLU A 108 12.90 21.41 -9.59
C GLU A 108 13.09 21.72 -8.10
N ALA A 109 12.00 21.74 -7.34
CA ALA A 109 12.04 21.77 -5.89
C ALA A 109 11.69 20.37 -5.37
N LEU A 110 12.71 19.59 -5.01
CA LEU A 110 12.50 18.25 -4.46
C LEU A 110 12.02 18.34 -3.01
N SER A 111 10.92 17.66 -2.71
CA SER A 111 10.44 17.43 -1.35
C SER A 111 10.42 15.92 -1.09
N TYR A 112 11.01 15.50 0.03
CA TYR A 112 11.10 14.08 0.40
C TYR A 112 10.46 13.85 1.77
N ALA A 113 9.60 12.85 1.83
CA ALA A 113 8.99 12.37 3.06
C ALA A 113 9.14 10.85 3.14
N LYS A 114 9.40 10.33 4.34
CA LYS A 114 9.49 8.89 4.59
C LYS A 114 8.55 8.50 5.72
N THR A 115 7.59 7.64 5.42
CA THR A 115 6.67 7.07 6.40
C THR A 115 7.06 5.62 6.65
N ARG A 116 7.19 5.21 7.92
CA ARG A 116 7.45 3.81 8.29
C ARG A 116 6.16 3.19 8.84
N ILE A 117 5.55 2.28 8.08
CA ILE A 117 4.38 1.53 8.52
C ILE A 117 4.87 0.26 9.20
N GLY A 118 4.75 0.18 10.53
CA GLY A 118 5.10 -1.01 11.28
C GLY A 118 4.05 -2.10 11.10
N LEU A 119 4.40 -3.20 10.42
CA LEU A 119 3.56 -4.39 10.42
C LEU A 119 3.76 -5.14 11.74
N LYS A 120 2.70 -5.26 12.55
CA LYS A 120 2.71 -6.16 13.71
C LYS A 120 2.56 -7.60 13.21
N LYS A 121 3.67 -8.26 12.91
CA LYS A 121 3.67 -9.70 12.63
C LYS A 121 3.31 -10.46 13.91
N ILE A 122 2.11 -11.03 13.97
CA ILE A 122 1.73 -11.94 15.04
C ILE A 122 2.18 -13.33 14.61
N SER A 123 3.16 -13.90 15.33
CA SER A 123 3.62 -15.27 15.12
C SER A 123 3.24 -16.08 16.36
N PHE A 124 2.66 -17.26 16.17
CA PHE A 124 2.39 -18.21 17.24
C PHE A 124 3.06 -19.54 16.89
N ILE A 125 3.76 -20.14 17.87
CA ILE A 125 4.33 -21.48 17.75
C ILE A 125 3.59 -22.32 18.79
N LYS A 126 2.91 -23.37 18.34
CA LYS A 126 2.23 -24.32 19.23
C LYS A 126 2.64 -25.74 18.86
N THR A 127 3.16 -26.46 19.84
CA THR A 127 3.45 -27.89 19.69
C THR A 127 2.14 -28.66 19.71
N ILE A 128 1.92 -29.51 18.71
CA ILE A 128 0.81 -30.46 18.71
C ILE A 128 1.29 -31.71 19.45
N GLU A 129 0.93 -31.81 20.72
CA GLU A 129 1.19 -33.01 21.50
C GLU A 129 0.40 -34.20 20.93
N ASN A 130 1.02 -35.39 20.96
CA ASN A 130 0.38 -36.63 20.51
C ASN A 130 -0.16 -36.57 19.06
N PHE A 131 0.53 -35.87 18.15
CA PHE A 131 0.13 -35.78 16.74
C PHE A 131 -0.25 -37.13 16.10
N ALA A 132 0.45 -38.22 16.49
CA ALA A 132 0.19 -39.57 16.01
C ALA A 132 -1.19 -40.15 16.39
N THR A 133 -1.91 -39.56 17.35
CA THR A 133 -3.25 -40.02 17.78
C THR A 133 -4.39 -39.28 17.07
N LEU A 134 -4.07 -38.30 16.22
CA LEU A 134 -5.06 -37.55 15.46
C LEU A 134 -5.70 -38.43 14.39
N LYS A 135 -7.03 -38.40 14.33
CA LYS A 135 -7.78 -39.11 13.30
C LYS A 135 -7.74 -38.33 11.98
N PRO A 136 -7.78 -39.03 10.83
CA PRO A 136 -8.02 -38.38 9.54
C PRO A 136 -9.26 -37.49 9.61
N ASN A 137 -9.18 -36.29 9.01
CA ASN A 137 -10.24 -35.28 8.98
C ASN A 137 -10.65 -34.70 10.36
N GLN A 138 -9.85 -34.91 11.41
CA GLN A 138 -10.12 -34.32 12.71
C GLN A 138 -9.75 -32.83 12.72
N LYS A 139 -10.75 -31.97 12.96
CA LYS A 139 -10.56 -30.52 13.11
C LYS A 139 -10.06 -30.20 14.52
N ILE A 140 -8.92 -29.51 14.62
CA ILE A 140 -8.40 -28.99 15.88
C ILE A 140 -8.43 -27.47 15.80
N THR A 141 -9.10 -26.83 16.75
CA THR A 141 -9.16 -25.37 16.86
C THR A 141 -8.30 -24.93 18.03
N PHE A 142 -7.54 -23.87 17.87
CA PHE A 142 -6.81 -23.24 18.96
C PHE A 142 -7.16 -21.76 19.03
N ASP A 143 -7.40 -21.27 20.23
CA ASP A 143 -7.54 -19.84 20.47
C ASP A 143 -6.16 -19.19 20.53
N VAL A 144 -5.94 -18.20 19.67
CA VAL A 144 -4.76 -17.33 19.72
C VAL A 144 -5.15 -16.06 20.46
N THR A 145 -4.67 -15.89 21.69
CA THR A 145 -4.88 -14.66 22.47
C THR A 145 -3.84 -13.62 22.08
N SER A 146 -4.27 -12.56 21.41
CA SER A 146 -3.45 -11.36 21.17
C SER A 146 -3.39 -10.52 22.43
N VAL A 147 -2.20 -10.00 22.78
CA VAL A 147 -1.98 -9.05 23.89
C VAL A 147 -2.56 -7.65 23.59
N ALA A 148 -3.05 -7.41 22.36
CA ALA A 148 -3.69 -6.14 22.01
C ALA A 148 -5.15 -6.08 22.50
N LYS A 149 -5.64 -4.88 22.82
CA LYS A 149 -6.99 -4.59 23.35
C LYS A 149 -8.16 -5.12 22.48
N HIS A 150 -7.90 -5.56 21.25
CA HIS A 150 -8.85 -6.25 20.40
C HIS A 150 -8.32 -7.67 20.11
N ALA A 151 -8.98 -8.67 20.70
CA ALA A 151 -8.63 -10.07 20.53
C ALA A 151 -8.89 -10.49 19.07
N LEU A 152 -7.83 -10.86 18.35
CA LEU A 152 -7.95 -11.49 17.04
C LEU A 152 -8.19 -12.98 17.25
N LYS A 153 -9.36 -13.49 16.84
CA LYS A 153 -9.59 -14.94 16.78
C LYS A 153 -9.08 -15.46 15.43
N LEU A 154 -7.98 -16.21 15.49
CA LEU A 154 -7.44 -16.93 14.34
C LEU A 154 -7.83 -18.40 14.45
N SER A 155 -8.48 -18.95 13.43
CA SER A 155 -8.77 -20.38 13.33
C SER A 155 -7.86 -21.00 12.26
N TYR A 156 -7.00 -21.92 12.67
CA TYR A 156 -6.18 -22.72 11.76
C TYR A 156 -6.79 -24.11 11.61
N THR A 157 -6.80 -24.65 10.39
CA THR A 157 -7.26 -26.01 10.10
C THR A 157 -6.11 -26.77 9.44
N SER A 158 -5.66 -27.85 10.06
CA SER A 158 -4.73 -28.81 9.45
C SER A 158 -5.48 -30.06 9.00
N GLU A 159 -5.44 -30.38 7.71
CA GLU A 159 -5.85 -31.69 7.20
C GLU A 159 -4.63 -32.60 7.11
N VAL A 160 -4.59 -33.65 7.92
CA VAL A 160 -3.53 -34.66 7.86
C VAL A 160 -3.95 -35.72 6.85
N ASN A 161 -3.50 -35.56 5.60
CA ASN A 161 -3.61 -36.61 4.59
C ASN A 161 -2.51 -37.64 4.81
N LEU A 162 -2.84 -38.73 5.51
CA LEU A 162 -2.00 -39.92 5.56
C LEU A 162 -2.06 -40.59 4.18
N ALA A 163 -1.11 -40.24 3.30
CA ALA A 163 -0.81 -41.09 2.15
C ALA A 163 -0.38 -42.46 2.70
N GLN A 164 -1.26 -43.45 2.57
CA GLN A 164 -0.97 -44.83 2.94
C GLN A 164 0.26 -45.29 2.17
N LYS A 165 1.35 -45.59 2.89
CA LYS A 165 2.42 -46.44 2.35
C LYS A 165 1.80 -47.80 2.02
N MET A 166 1.56 -48.06 0.74
CA MET A 166 1.35 -49.41 0.25
C MET A 166 2.69 -50.15 0.30
N LYS A 167 2.66 -51.34 0.91
CA LYS A 167 3.75 -52.31 0.95
C LYS A 167 4.04 -52.88 -0.43
#